data_AF-A0A844Z6L1-F1
#
_entry.id   AF-A0A844Z6L1-F1
#
_cell.length_a   1.000
_cell.length_b   1.000
_cell.length_c   1.000
_cell.angle_alpha   90.00
_cell.angle_beta   90.00
_cell.angle_gamma   90.00
#
_symmetry.space_group_name_H-M   'P 1'
#
loop_
_entity.id
_entity.type
_entity.pdbx_description
1 polymer ?
#
loop_
_entity_poly.entity_id
_entity_poly.type
_entity_poly.pdbx_seq_one_letter_code
_entity_poly.pdbx_strand_id
1 'polypeptide(L)'
;MELHLEAALDLLTVCIALLACALWLRASRRKVRRISKHETLDYADFNRLVTAVNRTQILNAQAALATGAATALACVSLMVDFLLAHLSW
;
A
#
# COMPACT_ATOMS: atom_id res chain seq x y z
N MET A 1 16.65 -25.11 -9.96
CA MET A 1 16.94 -23.66 -9.87
C MET A 1 15.67 -22.86 -10.12
N GLU A 2 14.89 -23.19 -11.16
CA GLU A 2 13.66 -22.48 -11.53
C GLU A 2 12.58 -22.49 -10.42
N LEU A 3 12.30 -23.66 -9.82
CA LEU A 3 11.43 -23.79 -8.64
C LEU A 3 11.82 -22.91 -7.44
N HIS A 4 13.11 -22.60 -7.28
CA HIS A 4 13.56 -21.74 -6.17
C HIS A 4 13.40 -20.26 -6.47
N LEU A 5 13.43 -19.86 -7.75
CA LEU A 5 13.25 -18.48 -8.18
C LEU A 5 11.78 -18.05 -8.06
N GLU A 6 10.87 -18.87 -8.56
CA GLU A 6 9.41 -18.67 -8.46
C GLU A 6 8.98 -18.54 -7.00
N ALA A 7 9.35 -19.52 -6.16
CA ALA A 7 9.05 -19.48 -4.73
C ALA A 7 9.61 -18.23 -4.03
N ALA A 8 10.76 -17.71 -4.47
CA ALA A 8 11.32 -16.48 -3.95
C ALA A 8 10.53 -15.23 -4.38
N LEU A 9 10.06 -15.17 -5.63
CA LEU A 9 9.23 -14.09 -6.15
C LEU A 9 7.87 -14.03 -5.45
N ASP A 10 7.25 -15.19 -5.23
CA ASP A 10 5.97 -15.29 -4.52
C ASP A 10 6.10 -14.86 -3.05
N LEU A 11 7.14 -15.35 -2.37
CA LEU A 11 7.42 -14.96 -0.99
C LEU A 11 7.65 -13.44 -0.87
N LEU A 12 8.42 -12.86 -1.80
CA LEU A 12 8.67 -11.43 -1.84
C LEU A 12 7.38 -10.65 -2.11
N THR A 13 6.55 -11.11 -3.04
CA THR A 13 5.23 -10.53 -3.35
C THR A 13 4.36 -10.46 -2.10
N VAL A 14 4.25 -11.57 -1.36
CA VAL A 14 3.48 -11.64 -0.11
C VAL A 14 4.04 -10.67 0.94
N CYS A 15 5.36 -10.63 1.12
CA CYS A 15 6.01 -9.72 2.06
C CYS A 15 5.71 -8.25 1.73
N ILE A 16 5.81 -7.84 0.46
CA ILE A 16 5.53 -6.46 0.04
C ILE A 16 4.03 -6.14 0.18
N ALA A 17 3.14 -7.08 -0.14
CA ALA A 17 1.70 -6.90 0.06
C ALA A 17 1.34 -6.72 1.54
N LEU A 18 2.00 -7.45 2.44
CA LEU A 18 1.85 -7.28 3.89
C LEU A 18 2.35 -5.91 4.35
N LEU A 19 3.48 -5.43 3.81
CA LEU A 19 3.96 -4.07 4.08
C LEU A 19 2.96 -3.02 3.61
N ALA A 20 2.38 -3.18 2.42
CA ALA A 20 1.34 -2.29 1.91
C ALA A 20 0.11 -2.26 2.83
N CYS A 21 -0.35 -3.43 3.27
CA CYS A 21 -1.43 -3.58 4.23
C CYS A 21 -1.13 -2.86 5.56
N ALA A 22 0.09 -3.03 6.09
CA ALA A 22 0.53 -2.36 7.32
C ALA A 22 0.54 -0.83 7.17
N LEU A 23 0.98 -0.32 6.01
CA LEU A 23 0.96 1.12 5.69
C LEU A 23 -0.47 1.66 5.60
N TRP A 24 -1.41 0.92 5.00
CA TRP A 24 -2.82 1.29 4.99
C TRP A 24 -3.43 1.30 6.39
N LEU A 25 -3.19 0.26 7.20
CA LEU A 25 -3.64 0.24 8.59
C LEU A 25 -3.08 1.44 9.37
N ARG A 26 -1.84 1.84 9.11
CA ARG A 26 -1.24 3.04 9.72
C ARG A 26 -1.92 4.33 9.23
N ALA A 27 -2.27 4.42 7.96
CA ALA A 27 -2.98 5.56 7.38
C ALA A 27 -4.39 5.73 7.99
N SER A 28 -5.10 4.63 8.24
CA SER A 28 -6.49 4.64 8.73
C SER A 28 -6.67 4.88 10.23
N ARG A 29 -5.61 4.86 11.03
CA ARG A 29 -5.72 4.91 12.52
C ARG A 29 -6.05 6.29 13.09
N ARG A 30 -5.88 7.37 12.34
CA ARG A 30 -6.11 8.74 12.86
C ARG A 30 -7.56 9.14 12.68
N LYS A 31 -8.27 9.31 13.80
CA LYS A 31 -9.63 9.87 13.80
C LYS A 31 -9.56 11.39 13.76
N VAL A 32 -10.37 12.00 12.91
CA VAL A 32 -10.62 13.44 12.92
C VAL A 32 -11.81 13.71 13.82
N ARG A 33 -11.70 14.72 14.69
CA ARG A 33 -12.80 15.15 15.57
C ARG A 33 -13.96 15.69 14.72
N ARG A 34 -15.20 15.42 15.14
CA ARG A 34 -16.40 16.04 14.55
C ARG A 34 -16.55 17.48 15.03
N ILE A 35 -16.85 18.39 14.11
CA ILE A 35 -17.04 19.81 14.38
C ILE A 35 -18.52 20.07 14.69
N SER A 36 -18.79 20.87 15.73
CA SER A 36 -20.16 21.29 16.08
C SER A 36 -20.56 22.53 15.28
N LYS A 37 -21.84 22.67 14.93
CA LYS A 37 -22.35 23.87 14.26
C LYS A 37 -22.26 25.15 15.12
N HIS A 38 -22.09 25.00 16.43
CA HIS A 38 -22.00 26.11 17.38
C HIS A 38 -20.56 26.52 17.69
N GLU A 39 -19.58 25.87 17.06
CA GLU A 39 -18.16 26.13 17.28
C GLU A 39 -17.65 27.13 16.24
N THR A 40 -16.92 28.14 16.69
CA THR A 40 -16.20 29.07 15.81
C THR A 40 -14.84 28.48 15.50
N LEU A 41 -14.59 28.14 14.24
CA LEU A 41 -13.29 27.66 13.78
C LEU A 41 -12.36 28.84 13.50
N ASP A 42 -11.12 28.73 13.96
CA ASP A 42 -10.07 29.68 13.62
C ASP A 42 -9.08 29.10 12.59
N TYR A 43 -8.10 29.91 12.20
CA TYR A 43 -7.06 29.50 11.26
C TYR A 43 -6.22 28.32 11.78
N ALA A 44 -6.06 28.18 13.11
CA ALA A 44 -5.28 27.10 13.69
C ALA A 44 -6.02 25.76 13.57
N ASP A 45 -7.34 25.75 13.71
CA ASP A 45 -8.16 24.56 13.48
C ASP A 45 -8.13 24.10 12.02
N PHE A 46 -8.24 25.03 11.07
CA PHE A 46 -8.09 24.71 9.65
C PHE A 46 -6.70 24.14 9.32
N ASN A 47 -5.64 24.72 9.87
CA ASN A 47 -4.28 24.21 9.67
C ASN A 47 -4.10 22.79 10.24
N ARG A 48 -4.74 22.49 11.38
CA ARG A 48 -4.74 21.13 11.96
C ARG A 48 -5.45 20.13 11.05
N LEU A 49 -6.59 20.51 10.46
CA LEU A 49 -7.32 19.68 9.50
C LEU A 49 -6.50 19.42 8.24
N VAL A 50 -5.97 20.46 7.61
CA VAL A 50 -5.11 20.34 6.40
C VAL A 50 -3.91 19.45 6.68
N THR A 51 -3.25 19.65 7.82
CA THR A 51 -2.11 18.82 8.24
C THR A 51 -2.51 17.35 8.42
N ALA A 52 -3.66 17.08 9.04
CA ALA A 52 -4.16 15.72 9.23
C ALA A 52 -4.48 15.03 7.90
N VAL A 53 -5.10 15.76 6.95
CA VAL A 53 -5.41 15.27 5.61
C VAL A 53 -4.13 14.99 4.82
N ASN A 54 -3.22 15.96 4.72
CA ASN A 54 -1.96 15.81 3.98
C ASN A 54 -1.13 14.63 4.51
N ARG A 55 -1.06 14.48 5.84
CA ARG A 55 -0.38 13.33 6.46
C ARG A 55 -1.01 12.00 6.07
N THR A 56 -2.34 11.93 6.01
CA THR A 56 -3.06 10.73 5.61
C THR A 56 -2.84 10.42 4.13
N GLN A 57 -2.82 11.44 3.26
CA GLN A 57 -2.51 11.30 1.84
C GLN A 57 -1.10 10.76 1.60
N ILE A 58 -0.09 11.28 2.31
CA ILE A 58 1.29 10.79 2.20
C ILE A 58 1.38 9.30 2.58
N LEU A 59 0.74 8.90 3.70
CA LEU A 59 0.74 7.49 4.12
C LEU A 59 -0.01 6.59 3.11
N ASN A 60 -1.11 7.06 2.54
CA ASN A 60 -1.83 6.32 1.50
C ASN A 60 -1.00 6.19 0.20
N ALA A 61 -0.25 7.23 -0.19
CA ALA A 61 0.65 7.16 -1.33
C ALA A 61 1.74 6.11 -1.11
N GLN A 62 2.32 6.04 0.10
CA GLN A 62 3.30 5.01 0.46
C GLN A 62 2.69 3.60 0.39
N ALA A 63 1.47 3.42 0.90
CA ALA A 63 0.76 2.14 0.81
C ALA A 63 0.48 1.76 -0.65
N ALA A 64 0.05 2.71 -1.49
CA ALA A 64 -0.19 2.49 -2.91
C ALA A 64 1.08 2.09 -3.67
N LEU A 65 2.22 2.73 -3.39
CA LEU A 65 3.51 2.36 -3.98
C LEU A 65 3.92 0.93 -3.60
N ALA A 66 3.75 0.54 -2.34
CA ALA A 66 4.02 -0.81 -1.89
C ALA A 66 3.09 -1.83 -2.58
N THR A 67 1.79 -1.54 -2.69
CA THR A 67 0.84 -2.37 -3.44
C THR A 67 1.26 -2.51 -4.90
N GLY A 68 1.62 -1.41 -5.56
CA GLY A 68 2.10 -1.43 -6.95
C GLY A 68 3.35 -2.29 -7.13
N ALA A 69 4.29 -2.23 -6.20
CA ALA A 69 5.48 -3.07 -6.21
C ALA A 69 5.14 -4.56 -6.03
N ALA A 70 4.23 -4.90 -5.11
CA ALA A 70 3.77 -6.28 -4.95
C ALA A 70 3.07 -6.79 -6.22
N THR A 71 2.19 -5.97 -6.83
CA THR A 71 1.52 -6.33 -8.09
C THR A 71 2.51 -6.54 -9.22
N ALA A 72 3.54 -5.69 -9.35
CA ALA A 72 4.56 -5.86 -10.36
C ALA A 72 5.31 -7.19 -10.21
N LEU A 73 5.69 -7.56 -8.98
CA LEU A 73 6.32 -8.86 -8.71
C LEU A 73 5.40 -10.03 -9.01
N ALA A 74 4.12 -9.94 -8.62
CA ALA A 74 3.13 -10.95 -8.94
C ALA A 74 3.00 -11.17 -10.46
N CYS A 75 2.96 -10.09 -11.24
CA CYS A 75 2.95 -10.18 -12.71
C CYS A 75 4.19 -10.87 -13.26
N VAL A 76 5.39 -10.57 -12.72
CA VAL A 76 6.62 -11.24 -13.12
C VAL A 76 6.57 -12.73 -12.79
N SER A 77 6.10 -13.10 -11.60
CA SER A 77 5.94 -14.51 -11.19
C SER A 77 5.04 -15.26 -12.19
N LEU A 78 3.84 -14.72 -12.46
CA LEU A 78 2.90 -15.31 -13.41
C LEU A 78 3.45 -15.45 -14.83
N MET A 79 4.26 -14.48 -15.30
CA MET A 79 4.90 -14.56 -16.60
C MET A 79 5.97 -15.66 -16.66
N VAL A 80 6.74 -15.83 -15.58
CA VAL A 80 7.72 -16.93 -15.47
C VAL A 80 7.00 -18.27 -15.53
N ASP A 81 5.94 -18.45 -14.72
CA ASP A 81 5.16 -19.69 -14.69
C ASP A 81 4.57 -20.02 -16.07
N PHE A 82 3.99 -19.01 -16.72
CA PHE A 82 3.44 -19.16 -18.06
C PHE A 82 4.51 -19.59 -19.07
N LEU A 83 5.68 -18.96 -19.05
CA LEU A 83 6.77 -19.27 -19.98
C LEU A 83 7.32 -20.68 -19.76
N LEU A 84 7.55 -21.08 -18.50
CA LEU A 84 8.05 -22.40 -18.15
C LEU A 84 7.05 -23.50 -18.53
N ALA A 85 5.76 -23.26 -18.33
CA ALA A 85 4.70 -24.18 -18.74
C ALA A 85 4.62 -24.37 -20.27
N HIS A 86 5.06 -23.40 -21.07
CA HIS A 86 5.07 -23.48 -22.54
C HIS A 86 6.39 -23.96 -23.13
N LEU A 87 7.51 -23.80 -22.43
CA LEU A 87 8.83 -24.30 -22.84
C LEU A 87 9.08 -25.77 -22.44
N SER A 88 8.22 -26.34 -21.59
CA SER A 88 8.35 -27.72 -21.09
C SER A 88 7.71 -28.79 -21.99
N TRP A 89 7.46 -28.47 -23.27
CA TRP A 89 6.95 -29.39 -24.31
C TRP A 89 8.03 -29.75 -25.34
#